data_AF-A0A3D9C2M2-F1
#
_entry.id   AF-A0A3D9C2M2-F1
#
_cell.length_a   1.000
_cell.length_b   1.000
_cell.length_c   1.000
_cell.angle_alpha   90.00
_cell.angle_beta   90.00
_cell.angle_gamma   90.00
#
_symmetry.space_group_name_H-M   'P 1'
#
loop_
_entity.id
_entity.type
_entity.pdbx_description
1 polymer ?
#
loop_
_entity_poly.entity_id
_entity_poly.type
_entity_poly.pdbx_seq_one_letter_code
_entity_poly.pdbx_strand_id
1 'polypeptide(L)'
;MVWEGELDAYGSLRKGNNEFVPFLYQGQYVDGETGLAYNRFRYYDNEAGSYISQDPIGLLSGQDNLYGYVKDIGTYVDLFGLAGTAWDAIDFFRDQNGMPVLGNSIPKIDDGKGTVAFVEVNGEKIFGINSSLLGDGDKDLSRAWRDKIGLGAGKSQVFFHAEAYSLMSAHSKFGELPSKMTLYVDRATCPNCQKYLPDVMKALGIKELEIIDKSGKKLHLH
;
A
#
# COMPACT_ATOMS: atom_id res chain seq x y z
N MET A 1 -39.10 -17.14 3.51
CA MET A 1 -37.68 -17.08 3.86
C MET A 1 -37.04 -18.37 3.37
N VAL A 2 -36.00 -18.30 2.52
CA VAL A 2 -35.41 -19.49 1.85
C VAL A 2 -34.20 -20.01 2.61
N TRP A 3 -33.49 -19.13 3.33
CA TRP A 3 -32.38 -19.45 4.21
C TRP A 3 -32.24 -18.35 5.26
N GLU A 4 -31.77 -18.71 6.46
CA GLU A 4 -31.33 -17.78 7.50
C GLU A 4 -30.07 -18.35 8.17
N GLY A 5 -29.14 -17.47 8.54
CA GLY A 5 -27.93 -17.81 9.27
C GLY A 5 -27.59 -16.70 10.26
N GLU A 6 -27.15 -17.07 11.46
CA GLU A 6 -26.60 -16.14 12.45
C GLU A 6 -25.14 -16.49 12.66
N LEU A 7 -24.25 -15.51 12.45
CA LEU A 7 -22.81 -15.65 12.59
C LEU A 7 -22.33 -14.98 13.87
N ASP A 8 -21.33 -15.55 14.53
CA ASP A 8 -20.57 -14.87 15.57
C ASP A 8 -19.53 -13.91 14.98
N ALA A 9 -18.80 -13.20 15.85
CA ALA A 9 -17.81 -12.19 15.43
C ALA A 9 -16.65 -12.74 14.58
N TYR A 10 -16.46 -14.06 14.52
CA TYR A 10 -15.43 -14.72 13.70
C TYR A 10 -16.04 -15.47 12.52
N GLY A 11 -17.33 -15.30 12.24
CA GLY A 11 -17.97 -15.92 11.09
C GLY A 11 -18.42 -17.36 11.33
N SER A 12 -18.33 -17.86 12.57
CA SER A 12 -18.86 -19.17 12.91
C SER A 12 -20.39 -19.13 13.03
N LEU A 13 -21.05 -20.14 12.45
CA LEU A 13 -22.51 -20.27 12.50
C LEU A 13 -22.99 -20.58 13.92
N ARG A 14 -23.77 -19.66 14.50
CA ARG A 14 -24.51 -19.86 15.76
C ARG A 14 -25.89 -20.46 15.52
N LYS A 15 -26.50 -20.15 14.38
CA LYS A 15 -27.83 -20.63 13.97
C LYS A 15 -27.86 -20.83 12.45
N GLY A 16 -28.49 -21.91 12.00
CA GLY A 16 -28.59 -22.26 10.58
C GLY A 16 -27.53 -23.29 10.13
N ASN A 17 -27.41 -23.50 8.82
CA ASN A 17 -26.37 -24.34 8.21
C ASN A 17 -25.85 -23.69 6.92
N ASN A 18 -24.71 -24.17 6.44
CA ASN A 18 -24.05 -23.71 5.22
C ASN A 18 -24.11 -24.74 4.07
N GLU A 19 -24.89 -25.82 4.20
CA GLU A 19 -25.00 -26.88 3.19
C GLU A 19 -25.64 -26.37 1.89
N PHE A 20 -26.69 -25.55 2.01
CA PHE A 20 -27.41 -24.98 0.87
C PHE A 20 -26.84 -23.61 0.44
N VAL A 21 -26.37 -22.82 1.41
CA VAL A 21 -25.79 -21.49 1.17
C VAL A 21 -24.41 -21.43 1.84
N PRO A 22 -23.32 -21.73 1.09
CA PRO A 22 -21.97 -21.85 1.65
C PRO A 22 -21.28 -20.50 1.81
N PHE A 23 -22.00 -19.46 2.23
CA PHE A 23 -21.45 -18.11 2.42
C PHE A 23 -21.52 -17.71 3.90
N LEU A 24 -20.44 -17.11 4.39
CA LEU A 24 -20.37 -16.53 5.74
C LEU A 24 -20.40 -15.00 5.64
N TYR A 25 -19.34 -14.33 6.11
CA TYR A 25 -19.17 -12.90 5.89
C TYR A 25 -18.88 -12.57 4.43
N GLN A 26 -18.96 -11.28 4.10
CA GLN A 26 -18.80 -10.79 2.72
C GLN A 26 -17.47 -11.29 2.11
N GLY A 27 -17.57 -12.00 0.98
CA GLY A 27 -16.41 -12.54 0.27
C GLY A 27 -15.93 -13.92 0.76
N GLN A 28 -16.53 -14.49 1.80
CA GLN A 28 -16.15 -15.78 2.36
C GLN A 28 -17.00 -16.92 1.79
N TYR A 29 -16.36 -17.94 1.24
CA TYR A 29 -17.01 -19.18 0.77
C TYR A 29 -16.53 -20.35 1.63
N VAL A 30 -17.45 -21.09 2.26
CA VAL A 30 -17.07 -22.27 3.05
C VAL A 30 -16.77 -23.44 2.13
N ASP A 31 -15.57 -23.97 2.25
CA ASP A 31 -15.20 -25.23 1.65
C ASP A 31 -15.82 -26.38 2.45
N GLY A 32 -16.71 -27.15 1.80
CA GLY A 32 -17.43 -28.26 2.44
C GLY A 32 -16.55 -29.46 2.80
N GLU A 33 -15.35 -29.58 2.25
CA GLU A 33 -14.41 -30.66 2.60
C GLU A 33 -13.64 -30.36 3.88
N THR A 34 -13.23 -29.10 4.06
CA THR A 34 -12.35 -28.68 5.17
C THR A 34 -13.07 -27.92 6.28
N GLY A 35 -14.23 -27.35 6.00
CA GLY A 35 -14.94 -26.42 6.89
C GLY A 35 -14.34 -25.02 6.95
N LEU A 36 -13.23 -24.76 6.25
CA LEU A 36 -12.55 -23.47 6.23
C LEU A 36 -13.24 -22.49 5.27
N ALA A 37 -13.16 -21.21 5.59
CA ALA A 37 -13.66 -20.14 4.75
C ALA A 37 -12.60 -19.66 3.76
N TYR A 38 -12.83 -19.85 2.48
CA TYR A 38 -11.96 -19.38 1.41
C TYR A 38 -12.17 -17.89 1.15
N ASN A 39 -11.11 -17.10 1.39
CA ASN A 39 -10.98 -15.68 1.05
C ASN A 39 -9.89 -15.55 -0.01
N ARG A 40 -10.22 -15.89 -1.26
CA ARG A 40 -9.40 -15.76 -2.49
C ARG A 40 -7.93 -16.18 -2.40
N PHE A 41 -7.09 -15.46 -1.65
CA PHE A 41 -5.68 -15.78 -1.46
C PHE A 41 -5.39 -16.59 -0.20
N ARG A 42 -6.33 -16.71 0.74
CA ARG A 42 -6.13 -17.44 2.01
C ARG A 42 -7.37 -18.22 2.46
N TYR A 43 -7.13 -19.28 3.23
CA TYR A 43 -8.16 -19.99 3.97
C TYR A 43 -8.21 -19.47 5.41
N TYR A 44 -9.41 -19.10 5.84
CA TYR A 44 -9.73 -18.55 7.15
C TYR A 44 -10.39 -19.63 8.00
N ASP A 45 -9.87 -19.81 9.20
CA ASP A 45 -10.44 -20.67 10.23
C ASP A 45 -11.33 -19.80 11.13
N ASN A 46 -12.64 -20.00 11.01
CA ASN A 46 -13.66 -19.29 11.77
C ASN A 46 -13.74 -19.73 13.25
N GLU A 47 -13.24 -20.93 13.60
CA GLU A 47 -13.14 -21.36 15.01
C GLU A 47 -11.95 -20.68 15.69
N ALA A 48 -10.81 -20.61 15.00
CA ALA A 48 -9.61 -19.95 15.51
C ALA A 48 -9.65 -18.42 15.38
N GLY A 49 -10.48 -17.90 14.47
CA GLY A 49 -10.57 -16.48 14.17
C GLY A 49 -9.37 -15.93 13.36
N SER A 50 -8.66 -16.80 12.63
CA SER A 50 -7.41 -16.45 11.93
C SER A 50 -7.24 -17.20 10.60
N TYR A 51 -6.41 -16.67 9.70
CA TYR A 51 -5.95 -17.40 8.53
C TYR A 51 -5.03 -18.56 8.93
N ILE A 52 -5.12 -19.67 8.20
CA ILE A 52 -4.24 -20.83 8.42
C ILE A 52 -2.87 -20.68 7.74
N SER A 53 -2.72 -19.68 6.87
CA SER A 53 -1.47 -19.34 6.20
C SER A 53 -1.10 -17.88 6.47
N GLN A 54 0.21 -17.62 6.49
CA GLN A 54 0.71 -16.24 6.56
C GLN A 54 0.18 -15.42 5.38
N ASP A 55 0.01 -14.13 5.62
CA ASP A 55 -0.29 -13.17 4.57
C ASP A 55 0.74 -13.29 3.43
N PRO A 56 0.32 -13.57 2.17
CA PRO A 56 1.23 -13.67 1.04
C PRO A 56 2.04 -12.39 0.78
N ILE A 57 1.53 -11.24 1.21
CA ILE A 57 2.28 -9.98 1.15
C ILE A 57 3.04 -9.70 2.45
N GLY A 58 2.96 -10.55 3.47
CA GLY A 58 3.74 -10.47 4.70
C GLY A 58 3.44 -9.20 5.49
N LEU A 59 4.48 -8.56 6.04
CA LEU A 59 4.34 -7.29 6.79
C LEU A 59 3.71 -6.15 5.96
N LEU A 60 3.65 -6.30 4.64
CA LEU A 60 3.02 -5.35 3.72
C LEU A 60 1.49 -5.26 3.89
N SER A 61 0.88 -6.23 4.58
CA SER A 61 -0.53 -6.18 4.92
C SER A 61 -0.85 -5.16 6.00
N GLY A 62 0.15 -4.54 6.65
CA GLY A 62 -0.10 -3.57 7.73
C GLY A 62 -0.82 -4.16 8.95
N GLN A 63 -0.98 -5.49 8.99
CA GLN A 63 -1.46 -6.25 10.14
C GLN A 63 -0.32 -6.48 11.12
N ASP A 64 -0.60 -6.30 12.40
CA ASP A 64 0.36 -6.63 13.46
C ASP A 64 0.48 -8.17 13.60
N ASN A 65 -0.51 -8.92 13.10
CA ASN A 65 -0.53 -10.37 13.03
C ASN A 65 -0.62 -10.85 11.57
N LEU A 66 0.40 -11.56 11.08
CA LEU A 66 0.46 -12.11 9.71
C LEU A 66 -0.61 -13.16 9.40
N TYR A 67 -1.28 -13.69 10.42
CA TYR A 67 -2.40 -14.63 10.30
C TYR A 67 -3.75 -13.94 10.59
N GLY A 68 -3.77 -12.64 10.87
CA GLY A 68 -4.98 -11.91 11.25
C GLY A 68 -5.93 -11.68 10.07
N TYR A 69 -7.24 -11.67 10.35
CA TYR A 69 -8.29 -11.34 9.37
C TYR A 69 -8.32 -9.84 9.05
N VAL A 70 -8.69 -9.01 10.03
CA VAL A 70 -8.66 -7.54 9.98
C VAL A 70 -8.38 -6.98 11.38
N LYS A 71 -7.96 -5.70 11.49
CA LYS A 71 -7.73 -5.04 12.78
C LYS A 71 -9.01 -4.82 13.60
N ASP A 72 -10.15 -4.61 12.93
CA ASP A 72 -11.46 -4.49 13.56
C ASP A 72 -12.54 -5.08 12.65
N ILE A 73 -13.17 -6.16 13.09
CA ILE A 73 -14.15 -6.94 12.32
C ILE A 73 -15.49 -6.20 12.20
N GLY A 74 -15.78 -5.24 13.09
CA GLY A 74 -17.00 -4.43 13.03
C GLY A 74 -16.96 -3.36 11.95
N THR A 75 -15.76 -2.99 11.51
CA THR A 75 -15.54 -1.85 10.60
C THR A 75 -14.90 -2.26 9.29
N TYR A 76 -14.12 -3.35 9.27
CA TYR A 76 -13.34 -3.78 8.11
C TYR A 76 -13.69 -5.21 7.68
N VAL A 77 -13.56 -5.46 6.37
CA VAL A 77 -13.75 -6.77 5.76
C VAL A 77 -12.53 -7.05 4.88
N ASP A 78 -11.91 -8.22 5.04
CA ASP A 78 -10.81 -8.66 4.19
C ASP A 78 -11.32 -9.46 2.97
N LEU A 79 -11.79 -8.74 1.95
CA LEU A 79 -12.38 -9.34 0.74
C LEU A 79 -11.39 -10.18 -0.09
N PHE A 80 -10.09 -9.96 0.07
CA PHE A 80 -9.08 -10.66 -0.72
C PHE A 80 -8.22 -11.62 0.10
N GLY A 81 -8.23 -11.53 1.43
CA GLY A 81 -7.24 -12.22 2.23
C GLY A 81 -5.91 -11.47 2.27
N LEU A 82 -5.90 -10.14 2.37
CA LEU A 82 -4.71 -9.27 2.37
C LEU A 82 -4.85 -8.00 3.24
N ALA A 83 -5.75 -7.93 4.22
CA ALA A 83 -6.23 -6.65 4.77
C ALA A 83 -5.16 -5.74 5.41
N GLY A 84 -5.21 -4.43 5.08
CA GLY A 84 -4.40 -3.32 5.60
C GLY A 84 -3.32 -2.81 4.63
N THR A 85 -3.65 -2.78 3.34
CA THR A 85 -2.65 -2.65 2.27
C THR A 85 -2.00 -1.27 2.23
N ALA A 86 -0.80 -1.18 1.67
CA ALA A 86 -0.19 0.09 1.28
C ALA A 86 -1.15 1.01 0.48
N TRP A 87 -2.12 0.42 -0.22
CA TRP A 87 -3.09 1.14 -1.04
C TRP A 87 -4.16 1.83 -0.21
N ASP A 88 -4.57 1.25 0.91
CA ASP A 88 -5.53 1.86 1.84
C ASP A 88 -4.89 3.10 2.49
N ALA A 89 -3.60 3.04 2.82
CA ALA A 89 -2.85 4.19 3.32
C ALA A 89 -2.74 5.31 2.28
N ILE A 90 -2.50 4.96 1.01
CA ILE A 90 -2.49 5.94 -0.08
C ILE A 90 -3.89 6.53 -0.30
N ASP A 91 -4.94 5.71 -0.33
CA ASP A 91 -6.30 6.19 -0.55
C ASP A 91 -6.78 7.10 0.59
N PHE A 92 -6.43 6.79 1.84
CA PHE A 92 -6.63 7.67 2.98
C PHE A 92 -5.90 9.01 2.80
N PHE A 93 -4.61 8.96 2.45
CA PHE A 93 -3.84 10.18 2.20
C PHE A 93 -4.44 11.02 1.07
N ARG A 94 -4.90 10.38 -0.01
CA ARG A 94 -5.54 11.05 -1.16
C ARG A 94 -6.81 11.77 -0.72
N ASP A 95 -7.70 11.09 0.01
CA ASP A 95 -8.95 11.66 0.53
C ASP A 95 -8.70 12.91 1.40
N GLN A 96 -7.77 12.81 2.35
CA GLN A 96 -7.41 13.92 3.24
C GLN A 96 -6.80 15.14 2.52
N ASN A 97 -6.25 14.94 1.32
CA ASN A 97 -5.64 16.00 0.50
C ASN A 97 -6.52 16.41 -0.69
N GLY A 98 -7.82 16.05 -0.70
CA GLY A 98 -8.75 16.42 -1.77
C GLY A 98 -8.45 15.76 -3.12
N MET A 99 -7.68 14.68 -3.12
CA MET A 99 -7.38 13.88 -4.30
C MET A 99 -8.39 12.73 -4.43
N PRO A 100 -8.77 12.33 -5.66
CA PRO A 100 -9.71 11.23 -5.84
C PRO A 100 -9.12 9.92 -5.34
N VAL A 101 -9.86 9.22 -4.47
CA VAL A 101 -9.59 7.84 -4.03
C VAL A 101 -9.57 6.91 -5.24
N LEU A 102 -8.60 5.99 -5.28
CA LEU A 102 -8.42 5.05 -6.39
C LEU A 102 -9.19 3.75 -6.16
N GLY A 103 -9.33 3.30 -4.91
CA GLY A 103 -9.94 2.03 -4.56
C GLY A 103 -9.22 0.89 -5.28
N ASN A 104 -9.97 0.04 -6.00
CA ASN A 104 -9.38 -1.06 -6.78
C ASN A 104 -8.78 -0.62 -8.14
N SER A 105 -8.82 0.66 -8.48
CA SER A 105 -8.34 1.15 -9.78
C SER A 105 -6.83 1.27 -9.80
N ILE A 106 -6.20 0.78 -10.88
CA ILE A 106 -4.78 1.02 -11.18
C ILE A 106 -4.70 2.27 -12.06
N PRO A 107 -4.19 3.41 -11.56
CA PRO A 107 -4.09 4.64 -12.31
C PRO A 107 -3.07 4.52 -13.46
N LYS A 108 -3.32 5.27 -14.54
CA LYS A 108 -2.42 5.33 -15.70
C LYS A 108 -1.57 6.59 -15.63
N ILE A 109 -0.40 6.55 -16.26
CA ILE A 109 0.39 7.76 -16.48
C ILE A 109 -0.49 8.78 -17.24
N ASP A 110 -0.49 10.03 -16.77
CA ASP A 110 -1.23 11.16 -17.35
C ASP A 110 -2.77 11.09 -17.27
N ASP A 111 -3.33 10.32 -16.33
CA ASP A 111 -4.78 10.29 -16.08
C ASP A 111 -5.34 11.51 -15.32
N GLY A 112 -4.52 12.53 -15.07
CA GLY A 112 -4.89 13.74 -14.31
C GLY A 112 -5.13 13.54 -12.81
N LYS A 113 -5.00 12.32 -12.27
CA LYS A 113 -5.28 12.02 -10.86
C LYS A 113 -4.11 12.29 -9.92
N GLY A 114 -2.94 12.61 -10.46
CA GLY A 114 -1.69 12.71 -9.71
C GLY A 114 -1.20 11.36 -9.18
N THR A 115 0.04 11.37 -8.70
CA THR A 115 0.74 10.20 -8.16
C THR A 115 1.03 10.45 -6.69
N VAL A 116 0.75 9.46 -5.86
CA VAL A 116 1.14 9.42 -4.44
C VAL A 116 2.07 8.25 -4.22
N ALA A 117 3.15 8.51 -3.48
CA ALA A 117 4.07 7.49 -3.00
C ALA A 117 4.28 7.66 -1.50
N PHE A 118 4.70 6.61 -0.82
CA PHE A 118 5.22 6.73 0.54
C PHE A 118 6.34 5.74 0.81
N VAL A 119 7.16 6.10 1.79
CA VAL A 119 8.10 5.21 2.46
C VAL A 119 7.75 5.14 3.93
N GLU A 120 8.10 4.05 4.59
CA GLU A 120 7.96 3.92 6.04
C GLU A 120 9.35 3.97 6.69
N VAL A 121 9.51 4.87 7.65
CA VAL A 121 10.74 5.06 8.41
C VAL A 121 10.37 5.16 9.89
N ASN A 122 10.96 4.31 10.74
CA ASN A 122 10.69 4.27 12.18
C ASN A 122 9.19 4.09 12.52
N GLY A 123 8.44 3.33 11.72
CA GLY A 123 7.00 3.10 11.89
C GLY A 123 6.11 4.26 11.43
N GLU A 124 6.69 5.32 10.85
CA GLU A 124 5.93 6.45 10.30
C GLU A 124 5.97 6.47 8.78
N LYS A 125 4.79 6.66 8.16
CA LYS A 125 4.64 6.77 6.70
C LYS A 125 4.88 8.20 6.26
N ILE A 126 5.87 8.39 5.39
CA ILE A 126 6.22 9.69 4.80
C ILE A 126 5.78 9.70 3.35
N PHE A 127 4.80 10.55 3.06
CA PHE A 127 4.17 10.63 1.75
C PHE A 127 4.86 11.64 0.84
N GLY A 128 4.80 11.39 -0.46
CA GLY A 128 5.15 12.33 -1.50
C GLY A 128 4.10 12.38 -2.59
N ILE A 129 3.89 13.58 -3.14
CA ILE A 129 2.96 13.85 -4.23
C ILE A 129 3.74 14.46 -5.39
N ASN A 130 3.29 14.21 -6.62
CA ASN A 130 3.81 14.94 -7.77
C ASN A 130 3.53 16.45 -7.66
N SER A 131 4.53 17.27 -7.99
CA SER A 131 4.55 18.73 -7.93
C SER A 131 3.42 19.49 -8.61
N SER A 132 2.72 18.90 -9.58
CA SER A 132 1.51 19.50 -10.15
C SER A 132 0.41 19.73 -9.12
N LEU A 133 0.50 19.05 -7.97
CA LEU A 133 -0.42 19.13 -6.83
C LEU A 133 0.22 19.72 -5.57
N LEU A 134 1.52 20.06 -5.61
CA LEU A 134 2.24 20.62 -4.45
C LEU A 134 2.08 22.14 -4.38
N GLY A 135 1.94 22.66 -3.15
CA GLY A 135 2.01 24.09 -2.88
C GLY A 135 3.41 24.67 -3.17
N ASP A 136 3.54 25.99 -3.27
CA ASP A 136 4.82 26.61 -3.66
C ASP A 136 5.95 26.42 -2.63
N GLY A 137 5.63 26.23 -1.35
CA GLY A 137 6.59 25.91 -0.29
C GLY A 137 7.13 24.49 -0.35
N ASP A 138 6.30 23.52 -0.75
CA ASP A 138 6.75 22.12 -0.90
C ASP A 138 7.77 21.97 -2.03
N LYS A 139 7.68 22.83 -3.06
CA LYS A 139 8.64 22.86 -4.17
C LYS A 139 10.03 23.35 -3.73
N ASP A 140 10.16 24.03 -2.57
CA ASP A 140 11.46 24.50 -2.09
C ASP A 140 12.39 23.35 -1.70
N LEU A 141 11.85 22.29 -1.10
CA LEU A 141 12.62 21.08 -0.80
C LEU A 141 13.20 20.47 -2.10
N SER A 142 12.36 20.30 -3.11
CA SER A 142 12.77 19.78 -4.42
C SER A 142 13.80 20.69 -5.10
N ARG A 143 13.66 22.02 -5.01
CA ARG A 143 14.64 22.99 -5.54
C ARG A 143 15.98 22.87 -4.81
N ALA A 144 15.98 22.81 -3.48
CA ALA A 144 17.19 22.69 -2.67
C ALA A 144 17.98 21.41 -2.99
N TRP A 145 17.29 20.27 -3.10
CA TRP A 145 17.93 19.00 -3.46
C TRP A 145 18.42 18.98 -4.90
N ARG A 146 17.66 19.55 -5.82
CA ARG A 146 18.09 19.74 -7.21
C ARG A 146 19.40 20.51 -7.29
N ASP A 147 19.49 21.61 -6.56
CA ASP A 147 20.66 22.50 -6.59
C ASP A 147 21.86 21.84 -5.88
N LYS A 148 21.61 21.03 -4.82
CA LYS A 148 22.64 20.22 -4.13
C LYS A 148 23.26 19.14 -5.02
N ILE A 149 22.44 18.42 -5.79
CA ILE A 149 22.91 17.30 -6.63
C ILE A 149 23.38 17.79 -8.01
N GLY A 150 22.80 18.87 -8.53
CA GLY A 150 23.24 19.51 -9.77
C GLY A 150 22.88 18.75 -11.05
N LEU A 151 21.73 18.07 -11.11
CA LEU A 151 21.30 17.39 -12.34
C LEU A 151 20.87 18.40 -13.43
N GLY A 152 21.33 18.18 -14.66
CA GLY A 152 21.02 19.03 -15.82
C GLY A 152 19.52 19.13 -16.15
N ALA A 153 19.15 20.17 -16.91
CA ALA A 153 17.77 20.45 -17.30
C ALA A 153 17.09 19.23 -17.96
N GLY A 154 15.88 18.88 -17.50
CA GLY A 154 15.13 17.68 -17.90
C GLY A 154 15.29 16.50 -16.94
N LYS A 155 16.51 16.25 -16.43
CA LYS A 155 16.76 15.20 -15.43
C LYS A 155 16.20 15.58 -14.06
N SER A 156 16.30 16.88 -13.75
CA SER A 156 15.84 17.48 -12.50
C SER A 156 14.35 17.35 -12.21
N GLN A 157 13.53 16.91 -13.17
CA GLN A 157 12.12 16.61 -12.94
C GLN A 157 11.92 15.50 -11.89
N VAL A 158 12.90 14.60 -11.72
CA VAL A 158 12.82 13.52 -10.73
C VAL A 158 12.58 14.04 -9.31
N PHE A 159 13.17 15.19 -8.95
CA PHE A 159 13.01 15.80 -7.62
C PHE A 159 11.59 16.27 -7.31
N PHE A 160 10.75 16.39 -8.34
CA PHE A 160 9.39 16.89 -8.25
C PHE A 160 8.35 15.76 -8.36
N HIS A 161 8.80 14.51 -8.47
CA HIS A 161 7.92 13.34 -8.49
C HIS A 161 7.75 12.74 -7.11
N ALA A 162 6.61 12.08 -6.91
CA ALA A 162 6.19 11.53 -5.63
C ALA A 162 7.26 10.64 -4.98
N GLU A 163 7.95 9.80 -5.77
CA GLU A 163 8.93 8.87 -5.26
C GLU A 163 10.12 9.59 -4.62
N ALA A 164 10.80 10.49 -5.36
CA ALA A 164 11.92 11.25 -4.82
C ALA A 164 11.48 12.17 -3.68
N TYR A 165 10.30 12.79 -3.80
CA TYR A 165 9.78 13.68 -2.78
C TYR A 165 9.57 12.97 -1.45
N SER A 166 9.01 11.75 -1.45
CA SER A 166 8.82 10.95 -0.24
C SER A 166 10.15 10.64 0.47
N LEU A 167 11.19 10.27 -0.29
CA LEU A 167 12.52 9.98 0.22
C LEU A 167 13.22 11.23 0.79
N MET A 168 13.18 12.34 0.05
CA MET A 168 13.77 13.61 0.50
C MET A 168 13.06 14.15 1.74
N SER A 169 11.74 14.00 1.81
CA SER A 169 10.95 14.38 2.99
C SER A 169 11.29 13.51 4.20
N ALA A 170 11.47 12.20 3.99
CA ALA A 170 11.89 11.29 5.04
C ALA A 170 13.28 11.67 5.58
N HIS A 171 14.24 11.96 4.70
CA HIS A 171 15.57 12.42 5.13
C HIS A 171 15.52 13.78 5.80
N SER A 172 14.69 14.72 5.32
CA SER A 172 14.52 16.02 5.98
C SER A 172 14.03 15.86 7.43
N LYS A 173 13.13 14.89 7.65
CA LYS A 173 12.55 14.61 8.96
C LYS A 173 13.48 13.83 9.90
N PHE A 174 14.10 12.76 9.40
CA PHE A 174 14.83 11.79 10.22
C PHE A 174 16.36 11.89 10.12
N GLY A 175 16.88 12.66 9.17
CA GLY A 175 18.31 12.68 8.85
C GLY A 175 18.72 11.42 8.10
N GLU A 176 19.52 10.57 8.74
CA GLU A 176 20.01 9.33 8.12
C GLU A 176 18.86 8.34 7.87
N LEU A 177 18.83 7.79 6.66
CA LEU A 177 17.85 6.80 6.24
C LEU A 177 18.48 5.40 6.22
N PRO A 178 17.67 4.33 6.37
CA PRO A 178 18.15 2.96 6.18
C PRO A 178 18.79 2.77 4.80
N SER A 179 19.89 2.00 4.74
CA SER A 179 20.55 1.72 3.46
C SER A 179 19.73 0.85 2.52
N LYS A 180 18.68 0.19 3.02
CA LYS A 180 17.73 -0.63 2.26
C LYS A 180 16.31 -0.21 2.62
N MET A 181 15.50 0.10 1.63
CA MET A 181 14.14 0.62 1.85
C MET A 181 13.14 0.05 0.84
N THR A 182 11.88 0.07 1.23
CA THR A 182 10.75 -0.20 0.33
C THR A 182 9.90 1.06 0.18
N LEU A 183 9.51 1.36 -1.05
CA LEU A 183 8.66 2.49 -1.42
C LEU A 183 7.41 1.98 -2.12
N TYR A 184 6.24 2.46 -1.70
CA TYR A 184 4.97 2.15 -2.35
C TYR A 184 4.53 3.34 -3.15
N VAL A 185 4.03 3.09 -4.35
CA VAL A 185 3.53 4.14 -5.25
C VAL A 185 2.24 3.68 -5.91
N ASP A 186 1.27 4.56 -6.03
CA ASP A 186 -0.02 4.19 -6.60
C ASP A 186 0.02 3.93 -8.12
N ARG A 187 1.15 4.22 -8.77
CA ARG A 187 1.32 4.18 -10.21
C ARG A 187 2.68 3.60 -10.60
N ALA A 188 2.75 3.00 -11.78
CA ALA A 188 4.02 2.59 -12.36
C ALA A 188 5.03 3.75 -12.43
N THR A 189 6.23 3.51 -11.88
CA THR A 189 7.34 4.46 -11.88
C THR A 189 7.68 4.90 -13.30
N CYS A 190 7.72 6.21 -13.55
CA CYS A 190 7.95 6.73 -14.90
C CYS A 190 9.41 6.55 -15.36
N PRO A 191 9.70 6.57 -16.68
CA PRO A 191 11.06 6.36 -17.20
C PRO A 191 12.11 7.33 -16.63
N ASN A 192 11.71 8.56 -16.31
CA ASN A 192 12.62 9.54 -15.70
C ASN A 192 13.01 9.14 -14.27
N CYS A 193 12.05 8.69 -13.46
CA CYS A 193 12.33 8.19 -12.11
C CYS A 193 13.19 6.93 -12.16
N GLN A 194 12.87 5.96 -13.03
CA GLN A 194 13.68 4.73 -13.16
C GLN A 194 15.16 5.04 -13.46
N LYS A 195 15.42 6.10 -14.22
CA LYS A 195 16.77 6.47 -14.66
C LYS A 195 17.54 7.32 -13.66
N TYR A 196 16.89 8.25 -12.96
CA TYR A 196 17.58 9.27 -12.16
C TYR A 196 17.28 9.22 -10.66
N LEU A 197 16.34 8.39 -10.21
CA LEU A 197 16.15 8.15 -8.77
C LEU A 197 17.39 7.54 -8.10
N PRO A 198 18.22 6.70 -8.77
CA PRO A 198 19.50 6.25 -8.22
C PRO A 198 20.45 7.39 -7.81
N ASP A 199 20.47 8.52 -8.54
CA ASP A 199 21.28 9.69 -8.17
C ASP A 199 20.79 10.31 -6.85
N VAL A 200 19.48 10.33 -6.65
CA VAL A 200 18.84 10.79 -5.40
C VAL A 200 19.16 9.81 -4.26
N MET A 201 19.00 8.51 -4.50
CA MET A 201 19.31 7.45 -3.52
C MET A 201 20.75 7.55 -3.03
N LYS A 202 21.72 7.71 -3.95
CA LYS A 202 23.13 7.89 -3.62
C LYS A 202 23.37 9.12 -2.74
N ALA A 203 22.71 10.23 -3.02
CA ALA A 203 22.82 11.46 -2.23
C ALA A 203 22.17 11.33 -0.82
N LEU A 204 21.23 10.40 -0.66
CA LEU A 204 20.54 10.08 0.60
C LEU A 204 21.20 8.92 1.38
N GLY A 205 22.22 8.27 0.82
CA GLY A 205 22.88 7.11 1.45
C GLY A 205 22.11 5.79 1.32
N ILE A 206 21.09 5.73 0.47
CA ILE A 206 20.28 4.52 0.21
C ILE A 206 21.00 3.68 -0.85
N LYS A 207 21.26 2.40 -0.56
CA LYS A 207 21.96 1.45 -1.44
C LYS A 207 21.02 0.54 -2.23
N GLU A 208 19.84 0.25 -1.67
CA GLU A 208 18.85 -0.62 -2.29
C GLU A 208 17.46 -0.03 -2.03
N LEU A 209 16.69 0.16 -3.11
CA LEU A 209 15.31 0.60 -3.03
C LEU A 209 14.42 -0.36 -3.82
N GLU A 210 13.50 -1.03 -3.12
CA GLU A 210 12.43 -1.80 -3.75
C GLU A 210 11.20 -0.90 -3.90
N ILE A 211 10.80 -0.61 -5.13
CA ILE A 211 9.57 0.13 -5.43
C ILE A 211 8.48 -0.87 -5.78
N ILE A 212 7.36 -0.78 -5.10
CA ILE A 212 6.16 -1.61 -5.32
C ILE A 212 5.04 -0.69 -5.80
N ASP A 213 4.52 -0.95 -6.99
CA ASP A 213 3.37 -0.22 -7.51
C ASP A 213 2.03 -0.92 -7.20
N LYS A 214 0.92 -0.18 -7.35
CA LYS A 214 -0.45 -0.68 -7.10
C LYS A 214 -0.85 -1.87 -7.97
N SER A 215 -0.15 -2.14 -9.08
CA SER A 215 -0.37 -3.34 -9.89
C SER A 215 0.33 -4.59 -9.34
N GLY A 216 1.13 -4.42 -8.28
CA GLY A 216 1.99 -5.46 -7.70
C GLY A 216 3.35 -5.58 -8.39
N LYS A 217 3.66 -4.71 -9.36
CA LYS A 217 4.95 -4.75 -10.04
C LYS A 217 6.04 -4.21 -9.11
N LYS A 218 7.15 -4.93 -9.06
CA LYS A 218 8.35 -4.57 -8.31
C LYS A 218 9.42 -4.02 -9.24
N LEU A 219 10.09 -2.96 -8.79
CA LEU A 219 11.26 -2.39 -9.43
C LEU A 219 12.36 -2.26 -8.39
N HIS A 220 13.52 -2.87 -8.66
CA HIS A 220 14.68 -2.78 -7.78
C HIS A 220 15.67 -1.77 -8.35
N LEU A 221 16.06 -0.80 -7.54
CA LEU A 221 17.08 0.20 -7.87
C LEU A 221 18.26 0.09 -6.91
N HIS A 222 19.43 0.44 -7.44
CA HIS A 222 20.73 0.43 -6.77
C HIS A 222 21.46 1.74 -7.00
#